data_AF-A0AAU3UK22-F1
#
_entry.id   AF-A0AAU3UK22-F1
#
_cell.length_a   1.000
_cell.length_b   1.000
_cell.length_c   1.000
_cell.angle_alpha   90.00
_cell.angle_beta   90.00
_cell.angle_gamma   90.00
#
_symmetry.space_group_name_H-M   'P 1'
#
loop_
_entity.id
_entity.type
_entity.pdbx_description
1 polymer ?
#
loop_
_entity_poly.entity_id
_entity_poly.type
_entity_poly.pdbx_seq_one_letter_code
_entity_poly.pdbx_strand_id
1 'polypeptide(L)'
;MTGASGDVYDVAGDAVSAAYGRSWLHSCRDRHGRERLYRQYTLPLTDAEELEWVGKAAEAGRAIVLAAEQSPNPVTVPISWPIDRVWQPDGLAGVVLPVIPPEFLGPDGTPLTLDQLYSAEPPIGPEYRVAVAIRLCELFEALGQRELVHGDIAPQNLLWSRSGVYLLGGDGLRSARAVPVRRPIADAWRDPRVHFGLVPGHDAFSDRLGVAMLVYRTLFRDGSAPALVDERWQKPSDLPSGLDPWLRSLFERAFDDPSATADRPIAGEWRAALNGAFGSPDGVNFRADALALLDERPVPTVPSTESDTPRSPTLAEGGVLPLFGAASAREKPESLGSPTLGEGATIPPFTGVSAEARGSEPSEPQQNSSLKLLAAFAAAIVAVVCVVLGVRSVTDPDSHSASSNSTYTSYSYSSPSTYPPTSTTPAFDRTSLDLAATDKTPFTASALLPQSFRDAKNVNYTLRSSGVMDCITPDMSQNVRSLLQSYHCDQQVAGSYVDDSNKILVSVNVMAFNTAADASRLYESIKGQTQDWSTWCPHTGAGSDVCGNDPARAKRSGYSAQRNRYLFETTSLYINLSRDPTVSEWLDPAAQAGEQKAGPENYWHK
;
A
#
# COMPACT_ATOMS: atom_id res chain seq x y z
N MET A 1 -16.83 -24.92 16.98
CA MET A 1 -15.36 -24.69 16.98
C MET A 1 -15.05 -23.36 17.67
N THR A 2 -13.84 -23.15 18.15
CA THR A 2 -13.42 -21.88 18.78
C THR A 2 -12.31 -21.27 17.94
N GLY A 3 -12.46 -20.01 17.56
CA GLY A 3 -11.42 -19.28 16.85
C GLY A 3 -10.36 -18.70 17.80
N ALA A 4 -9.23 -18.28 17.23
CA ALA A 4 -8.11 -17.67 17.94
C ALA A 4 -8.50 -16.38 18.67
N SER A 5 -9.58 -15.73 18.24
CA SER A 5 -10.14 -14.58 18.93
C SER A 5 -10.88 -14.89 20.23
N GLY A 6 -11.14 -16.18 20.51
CA GLY A 6 -12.01 -16.63 21.60
C GLY A 6 -13.49 -16.71 21.22
N ASP A 7 -13.88 -16.26 20.02
CA ASP A 7 -15.25 -16.43 19.54
C ASP A 7 -15.56 -17.90 19.23
N VAL A 8 -16.79 -18.31 19.52
CA VAL A 8 -17.30 -19.66 19.28
C VAL A 8 -18.19 -19.64 18.05
N TYR A 9 -17.96 -20.61 17.16
CA TYR A 9 -18.69 -20.77 15.92
C TYR A 9 -19.39 -22.13 15.88
N ASP A 10 -20.68 -22.12 15.61
CA ASP A 10 -21.48 -23.32 15.32
C ASP A 10 -21.41 -23.62 13.83
N VAL A 11 -20.78 -24.73 13.44
CA VAL A 11 -20.48 -25.05 12.04
C VAL A 11 -21.48 -26.08 11.54
N ALA A 12 -22.13 -25.78 10.41
CA ALA A 12 -23.01 -26.74 9.76
C ALA A 12 -22.23 -27.97 9.28
N GLY A 13 -22.82 -29.16 9.43
CA GLY A 13 -22.16 -30.42 9.10
C GLY A 13 -21.82 -30.60 7.63
N ASP A 14 -22.61 -30.01 6.74
CA ASP A 14 -22.44 -30.11 5.29
C ASP A 14 -21.63 -28.94 4.74
N ALA A 15 -20.75 -29.21 3.76
CA ALA A 15 -20.06 -28.16 3.02
C ALA A 15 -21.04 -27.45 2.07
N VAL A 16 -20.98 -26.12 2.03
CA VAL A 16 -21.83 -25.26 1.17
C VAL A 16 -21.38 -25.33 -0.29
N SER A 17 -20.13 -25.72 -0.52
CA SER A 17 -19.59 -25.89 -1.86
C SER A 17 -18.70 -27.13 -1.97
N ALA A 18 -18.57 -27.64 -3.19
CA ALA A 18 -17.48 -28.55 -3.53
C ALA A 18 -16.12 -27.91 -3.20
N ALA A 19 -15.09 -28.74 -3.03
CA ALA A 19 -13.76 -28.26 -2.70
C ALA A 19 -13.26 -27.23 -3.73
N TYR A 20 -13.21 -25.95 -3.34
CA TYR A 20 -12.57 -24.91 -4.13
C TYR A 20 -11.06 -25.02 -3.92
N GLY A 21 -10.41 -25.75 -4.82
CA GLY A 21 -8.99 -26.07 -4.71
C GLY A 21 -8.71 -26.99 -3.52
N ARG A 22 -7.94 -26.50 -2.53
CA ARG A 22 -7.52 -27.24 -1.33
C ARG A 22 -8.26 -26.80 -0.07
N SER A 23 -9.52 -26.41 -0.21
CA SER A 23 -10.34 -26.01 0.93
C SER A 23 -11.81 -26.36 0.75
N TRP A 24 -12.48 -26.62 1.88
CA TRP A 24 -13.93 -26.74 1.97
C TRP A 24 -14.51 -25.49 2.61
N LEU A 25 -15.73 -25.14 2.20
CA LEU A 25 -16.44 -23.99 2.74
C LEU A 25 -17.68 -24.48 3.48
N HIS A 26 -17.81 -24.13 4.74
CA HIS A 26 -18.94 -24.48 5.60
C HIS A 26 -19.67 -23.21 6.02
N SER A 27 -21.00 -23.25 6.10
CA SER A 27 -21.74 -22.20 6.80
C SER A 27 -21.52 -22.36 8.29
N CYS A 28 -21.36 -21.27 9.01
CA CYS A 28 -21.32 -21.28 10.46
C CYS A 28 -22.02 -20.06 11.06
N ARG A 29 -22.31 -20.10 12.36
CA ARG A 29 -22.87 -18.97 13.10
C ARG A 29 -21.97 -18.58 14.25
N ASP A 30 -21.73 -17.28 14.41
CA ASP A 30 -21.02 -16.78 15.60
C ASP A 30 -21.91 -16.79 16.85
N ARG A 31 -21.34 -16.43 18.02
CA ARG A 31 -22.08 -16.38 19.30
C ARG A 31 -23.28 -15.42 19.32
N HIS A 32 -23.37 -14.52 18.35
CA HIS A 32 -24.49 -13.58 18.18
C HIS A 32 -25.53 -14.11 17.17
N GLY A 33 -25.37 -15.34 16.68
CA GLY A 33 -26.24 -15.96 15.70
C GLY A 33 -26.01 -15.46 14.26
N ARG A 34 -25.00 -14.61 14.04
CA ARG A 34 -24.70 -14.04 12.71
C ARG A 34 -24.06 -15.11 11.84
N GLU A 35 -24.53 -15.20 10.61
CA GLU A 35 -24.00 -16.14 9.64
C GLU A 35 -22.60 -15.74 9.18
N ARG A 36 -21.75 -16.74 9.01
CA ARG A 36 -20.34 -16.66 8.66
C ARG A 36 -19.99 -17.83 7.74
N LEU A 37 -18.81 -17.78 7.14
CA LEU A 37 -18.25 -18.88 6.38
C LEU A 37 -17.00 -19.39 7.08
N TYR A 38 -16.87 -20.70 7.22
CA TYR A 38 -15.65 -21.36 7.66
C TYR A 38 -14.97 -22.00 6.47
N ARG A 39 -13.81 -21.45 6.09
CA ARG A 39 -12.94 -22.03 5.08
C ARG A 39 -11.97 -23.00 5.78
N GLN A 40 -12.25 -24.29 5.67
CA GLN A 40 -11.39 -25.35 6.17
C GLN A 40 -10.34 -25.71 5.13
N TYR A 41 -9.06 -25.68 5.50
CA TYR A 41 -7.98 -26.15 4.64
C TYR A 41 -7.95 -27.68 4.60
N THR A 42 -7.63 -28.23 3.42
CA THR A 42 -7.48 -29.69 3.24
C THR A 42 -6.35 -30.25 4.09
N LEU A 43 -5.27 -29.48 4.25
CA LEU A 43 -4.17 -29.75 5.17
C LEU A 43 -4.00 -28.52 6.05
N PRO A 44 -3.94 -28.66 7.37
CA PRO A 44 -3.64 -27.54 8.25
C PRO A 44 -2.31 -26.87 7.87
N LEU A 45 -2.29 -25.54 7.89
CA LEU A 45 -1.08 -24.78 7.59
C LEU A 45 -0.11 -24.88 8.76
N THR A 46 1.14 -25.20 8.46
CA THR A 46 2.23 -25.34 9.46
C THR A 46 3.42 -24.45 9.19
N ASP A 47 3.50 -23.86 7.99
CA ASP A 47 4.59 -22.96 7.62
C ASP A 47 4.53 -21.67 8.45
N ALA A 48 5.64 -21.31 9.11
CA ALA A 48 5.65 -20.20 10.06
C ALA A 48 5.37 -18.84 9.40
N GLU A 49 5.85 -18.62 8.17
CA GLU A 49 5.63 -17.38 7.42
C GLU A 49 4.17 -17.27 6.99
N GLU A 50 3.57 -18.36 6.50
CA GLU A 50 2.15 -18.40 6.17
C GLU A 50 1.28 -18.19 7.42
N LEU A 51 1.63 -18.80 8.56
CA LEU A 51 0.89 -18.68 9.82
C LEU A 51 0.93 -17.26 10.40
N GLU A 52 2.12 -16.66 10.43
CA GLU A 52 2.30 -15.27 10.88
C GLU A 52 1.39 -14.36 10.07
N TRP A 53 1.37 -14.58 8.77
CA TRP A 53 0.70 -13.66 7.89
C TRP A 53 -0.82 -13.89 7.82
N VAL A 54 -1.33 -15.13 7.78
CA VAL A 54 -2.77 -15.35 7.99
C VAL A 54 -3.21 -14.73 9.33
N GLY A 55 -2.32 -14.68 10.32
CA GLY A 55 -2.45 -13.88 11.54
C GLY A 55 -2.73 -12.40 11.30
N LYS A 56 -1.83 -11.67 10.66
CA LYS A 56 -2.02 -10.23 10.45
C LYS A 56 -3.18 -9.94 9.48
N ALA A 57 -3.43 -10.82 8.50
CA ALA A 57 -4.59 -10.71 7.61
C ALA A 57 -5.90 -10.84 8.38
N ALA A 58 -5.99 -11.79 9.33
CA ALA A 58 -7.16 -11.97 10.18
C ALA A 58 -7.39 -10.79 11.13
N GLU A 59 -6.31 -10.21 11.67
CA GLU A 59 -6.39 -9.04 12.54
C GLU A 59 -6.89 -7.80 11.78
N ALA A 60 -6.28 -7.49 10.63
CA ALA A 60 -6.71 -6.40 9.77
C ALA A 60 -8.15 -6.60 9.27
N GLY A 61 -8.46 -7.83 8.83
CA GLY A 61 -9.77 -8.23 8.37
C GLY A 61 -10.86 -8.06 9.43
N ARG A 62 -10.60 -8.50 10.65
CA ARG A 62 -11.51 -8.32 11.78
C ARG A 62 -11.77 -6.84 12.05
N ALA A 63 -10.74 -6.00 12.06
CA ALA A 63 -10.90 -4.56 12.27
C ALA A 63 -11.77 -3.92 11.18
N ILE A 64 -11.51 -4.24 9.91
CA ILE A 64 -12.24 -3.70 8.76
C ILE A 64 -13.70 -4.18 8.76
N VAL A 65 -13.92 -5.49 8.88
CA VAL A 65 -15.26 -6.09 8.79
C VAL A 65 -16.14 -5.67 9.97
N LEU A 66 -15.61 -5.67 11.20
CA LEU A 66 -16.40 -5.24 12.35
C LEU A 66 -16.76 -3.76 12.30
N ALA A 67 -15.84 -2.89 11.86
CA ALA A 67 -16.13 -1.47 11.68
C ALA A 67 -17.23 -1.24 10.63
N ALA A 68 -17.19 -1.98 9.52
CA ALA A 68 -18.23 -1.92 8.49
C ALA A 68 -19.58 -2.42 9.00
N GLU A 69 -19.61 -3.51 9.75
CA GLU A 69 -20.82 -4.10 10.34
C GLU A 69 -21.44 -3.20 11.44
N GLN A 70 -20.64 -2.41 12.15
CA GLN A 70 -21.09 -1.51 13.21
C GLN A 70 -21.51 -0.13 12.70
N SER A 71 -21.24 0.18 11.42
CA SER A 71 -21.64 1.44 10.80
C SER A 71 -23.17 1.58 10.78
N PRO A 72 -23.74 2.77 11.03
CA PRO A 72 -25.18 3.03 10.87
C PRO A 72 -25.68 2.71 9.46
N ASN A 73 -24.79 2.85 8.48
CA ASN A 73 -25.01 2.43 7.09
C ASN A 73 -23.93 1.39 6.77
N PRO A 74 -24.20 0.10 6.97
CA PRO A 74 -23.24 -0.95 6.65
C PRO A 74 -22.83 -0.87 5.19
N VAL A 75 -21.53 -0.78 4.95
CA VAL A 75 -20.95 -0.76 3.60
C VAL A 75 -20.34 -2.12 3.32
N THR A 76 -20.62 -2.67 2.13
CA THR A 76 -20.00 -3.91 1.68
C THR A 76 -18.48 -3.74 1.60
N VAL A 77 -17.75 -4.57 2.35
CA VAL A 77 -16.29 -4.65 2.26
C VAL A 77 -15.94 -5.41 0.99
N PRO A 78 -15.15 -4.86 0.05
CA PRO A 78 -14.94 -5.45 -1.27
C PRO A 78 -13.97 -6.65 -1.28
N ILE A 79 -13.59 -7.16 -0.12
CA ILE A 79 -12.64 -8.26 0.06
C ILE A 79 -13.18 -9.19 1.14
N SER A 80 -13.14 -10.50 0.88
CA SER A 80 -13.43 -11.56 1.84
C SER A 80 -12.27 -11.73 2.81
N TRP A 81 -12.16 -10.79 3.75
CA TRP A 81 -11.12 -10.82 4.76
C TRP A 81 -11.37 -11.92 5.80
N PRO A 82 -10.34 -12.68 6.21
CA PRO A 82 -10.45 -13.51 7.41
C PRO A 82 -10.72 -12.62 8.62
N ILE A 83 -11.64 -13.04 9.49
CA ILE A 83 -11.97 -12.35 10.74
C ILE A 83 -11.55 -13.18 11.97
N ASP A 84 -11.26 -14.46 11.77
CA ASP A 84 -10.71 -15.33 12.79
C ASP A 84 -9.93 -16.51 12.19
N ARG A 85 -9.14 -17.17 13.03
CA ARG A 85 -8.28 -18.32 12.71
C ARG A 85 -8.71 -19.50 13.54
N VAL A 86 -8.81 -20.69 12.95
CA VAL A 86 -9.23 -21.91 13.66
C VAL A 86 -8.06 -22.89 13.71
N TRP A 87 -7.60 -23.21 14.90
CA TRP A 87 -6.45 -24.09 15.12
C TRP A 87 -6.87 -25.52 15.45
N GLN A 88 -6.06 -26.48 14.99
CA GLN A 88 -6.07 -27.88 15.40
C GLN A 88 -4.68 -28.24 15.96
N PRO A 89 -4.51 -29.40 16.64
CA PRO A 89 -3.23 -29.77 17.25
C PRO A 89 -2.05 -29.82 16.26
N ASP A 90 -2.33 -30.01 14.98
CA ASP A 90 -1.38 -30.17 13.88
C ASP A 90 -1.14 -28.88 13.06
N GLY A 91 -1.89 -27.79 13.29
CA GLY A 91 -1.67 -26.53 12.59
C GLY A 91 -2.92 -25.64 12.51
N LEU A 92 -2.86 -24.62 11.65
CA LEU A 92 -4.01 -23.78 11.36
C LEU A 92 -4.95 -24.52 10.42
N ALA A 93 -6.09 -24.99 10.93
CA ALA A 93 -7.05 -25.79 10.19
C ALA A 93 -7.92 -24.98 9.22
N GLY A 94 -8.07 -23.68 9.44
CA GLY A 94 -8.87 -22.82 8.57
C GLY A 94 -9.05 -21.40 9.09
N VAL A 95 -9.88 -20.65 8.39
CA VAL A 95 -10.25 -19.26 8.73
C VAL A 95 -11.75 -19.06 8.71
N VAL A 96 -12.24 -18.12 9.51
CA VAL A 96 -13.62 -17.64 9.47
C VAL A 96 -13.67 -16.37 8.63
N LEU A 97 -14.66 -16.29 7.73
CA LEU A 97 -14.88 -15.23 6.76
C LEU A 97 -16.30 -14.65 6.94
N PRO A 98 -16.55 -13.39 6.54
CA PRO A 98 -17.91 -12.90 6.36
C PRO A 98 -18.62 -13.69 5.24
N VAL A 99 -19.96 -13.71 5.29
CA VAL A 99 -20.77 -14.24 4.18
C VAL A 99 -20.56 -13.40 2.91
N ILE A 100 -20.66 -14.05 1.75
CA ILE A 100 -20.66 -13.34 0.47
C ILE A 100 -21.92 -12.46 0.43
N PRO A 101 -21.79 -11.15 0.15
CA PRO A 101 -22.95 -10.27 0.09
C PRO A 101 -23.94 -10.73 -1.01
N PRO A 102 -25.26 -10.71 -0.76
CA PRO A 102 -26.26 -11.26 -1.67
C PRO A 102 -26.23 -10.69 -3.09
N GLU A 103 -25.76 -9.44 -3.26
CA GLU A 103 -25.63 -8.80 -4.58
C GLU A 103 -24.60 -9.48 -5.50
N PHE A 104 -23.67 -10.26 -4.95
CA PHE A 104 -22.67 -11.04 -5.68
C PHE A 104 -23.09 -12.50 -5.90
N LEU A 105 -24.33 -12.84 -5.56
CA LEU A 105 -24.90 -14.17 -5.71
C LEU A 105 -26.02 -14.16 -6.76
N GLY A 106 -26.11 -15.24 -7.52
CA GLY A 106 -27.22 -15.53 -8.40
C GLY A 106 -28.49 -15.87 -7.61
N PRO A 107 -29.64 -16.00 -8.28
CA PRO A 107 -30.91 -16.34 -7.64
C PRO A 107 -30.91 -17.68 -6.89
N ASP A 108 -30.03 -18.60 -7.28
CA ASP A 108 -29.83 -19.91 -6.67
C ASP A 108 -28.75 -19.91 -5.56
N GLY A 109 -28.20 -18.73 -5.23
CA GLY A 109 -27.12 -18.58 -4.25
C GLY A 109 -25.73 -18.89 -4.80
N THR A 110 -25.58 -19.19 -6.10
CA THR A 110 -24.26 -19.42 -6.70
C THR A 110 -23.48 -18.11 -6.83
N PRO A 111 -22.15 -18.09 -6.56
CA PRO A 111 -21.36 -16.88 -6.75
C PRO A 111 -21.31 -16.43 -8.23
N LEU A 112 -21.54 -15.14 -8.47
CA LEU A 112 -21.41 -14.52 -9.79
C LEU A 112 -19.95 -14.20 -10.08
N THR A 113 -19.19 -15.20 -10.52
CA THR A 113 -17.76 -15.06 -10.82
C THR A 113 -17.51 -14.27 -12.10
N LEU A 114 -16.35 -13.63 -12.22
CA LEU A 114 -16.06 -12.72 -13.34
C LEU A 114 -16.03 -13.44 -14.70
N ASP A 115 -15.74 -14.73 -14.74
CA ASP A 115 -15.82 -15.53 -15.97
C ASP A 115 -17.24 -15.68 -16.51
N GLN A 116 -18.24 -15.64 -15.63
CA GLN A 116 -19.63 -15.59 -16.03
C GLN A 116 -19.97 -14.23 -16.67
N LEU A 117 -19.33 -13.13 -16.27
CA LEU A 117 -19.58 -11.81 -16.86
C LEU A 117 -19.28 -11.79 -18.36
N TYR A 118 -18.14 -12.35 -18.78
CA TYR A 118 -17.78 -12.36 -20.18
C TYR A 118 -18.33 -13.56 -20.97
N SER A 119 -18.71 -14.64 -20.30
CA SER A 119 -19.27 -15.85 -20.93
C SER A 119 -20.81 -15.93 -20.91
N ALA A 120 -21.49 -14.95 -20.33
CA ALA A 120 -22.95 -14.94 -20.20
C ALA A 120 -23.68 -14.93 -21.54
N GLU A 121 -24.82 -15.64 -21.56
CA GLU A 121 -25.80 -15.65 -22.65
C GLU A 121 -27.20 -15.35 -22.09
N PRO A 122 -27.86 -14.24 -22.51
CA PRO A 122 -27.37 -13.24 -23.45
C PRO A 122 -26.17 -12.43 -22.90
N PRO A 123 -25.38 -11.80 -23.78
CA PRO A 123 -24.25 -10.96 -23.38
C PRO A 123 -24.63 -9.87 -22.37
N ILE A 124 -23.77 -9.66 -21.38
CA ILE A 124 -23.88 -8.49 -20.49
C ILE A 124 -23.45 -7.22 -21.24
N GLY A 125 -24.25 -6.16 -21.12
CA GLY A 125 -24.05 -4.90 -21.82
C GLY A 125 -22.66 -4.27 -21.58
N PRO A 126 -22.07 -3.61 -22.58
CA PRO A 126 -20.73 -3.00 -22.50
C PRO A 126 -20.60 -1.99 -21.36
N GLU A 127 -21.67 -1.26 -21.02
CA GLU A 127 -21.70 -0.30 -19.92
C GLU A 127 -21.43 -0.96 -18.56
N TYR A 128 -21.98 -2.15 -18.33
CA TYR A 128 -21.73 -2.90 -17.09
C TYR A 128 -20.32 -3.47 -17.07
N ARG A 129 -19.82 -3.96 -18.20
CA ARG A 129 -18.45 -4.49 -18.31
C ARG A 129 -17.41 -3.42 -18.02
N VAL A 130 -17.58 -2.21 -18.57
CA VAL A 130 -16.71 -1.06 -18.27
C VAL A 130 -16.79 -0.68 -16.79
N ALA A 131 -17.99 -0.58 -16.21
CA ALA A 131 -18.16 -0.25 -14.80
C ALA A 131 -17.47 -1.28 -13.88
N VAL A 132 -17.62 -2.58 -14.17
CA VAL A 132 -16.95 -3.65 -13.44
C VAL A 132 -15.42 -3.55 -13.59
N ALA A 133 -14.91 -3.30 -14.80
CA ALA A 133 -13.47 -3.12 -15.02
C ALA A 133 -12.89 -1.93 -14.24
N ILE A 134 -13.63 -0.82 -14.13
CA ILE A 134 -13.24 0.34 -13.31
C ILE A 134 -13.17 -0.04 -11.83
N ARG A 135 -14.21 -0.69 -11.30
CA ARG A 135 -14.26 -1.13 -9.88
C ARG A 135 -13.18 -2.14 -9.56
N LEU A 136 -12.85 -3.02 -10.50
CA LEU A 136 -11.72 -3.94 -10.41
C LEU A 136 -10.41 -3.17 -10.27
N CYS A 137 -10.18 -2.15 -11.09
CA CYS A 137 -8.98 -1.32 -10.99
C CYS A 137 -8.91 -0.56 -9.66
N GLU A 138 -10.03 -0.04 -9.14
CA GLU A 138 -10.07 0.60 -7.82
C GLU A 138 -9.69 -0.36 -6.69
N LEU A 139 -10.22 -1.58 -6.72
CA LEU A 139 -9.88 -2.62 -5.75
C LEU A 139 -8.37 -2.92 -5.75
N PHE A 140 -7.78 -3.17 -6.93
CA PHE A 140 -6.35 -3.49 -7.02
C PHE A 140 -5.45 -2.27 -6.78
N GLU A 141 -5.91 -1.06 -7.07
CA GLU A 141 -5.23 0.17 -6.66
C GLU A 141 -5.18 0.28 -5.13
N ALA A 142 -6.30 -0.01 -4.45
CA ALA A 142 -6.37 -0.02 -3.00
C ALA A 142 -5.48 -1.11 -2.35
N LEU A 143 -5.30 -2.26 -3.00
CA LEU A 143 -4.34 -3.28 -2.59
C LEU A 143 -2.89 -2.79 -2.79
N GLY A 144 -2.58 -2.24 -3.97
CA GLY A 144 -1.26 -1.71 -4.28
C GLY A 144 -0.81 -0.60 -3.32
N GLN A 145 -1.73 0.32 -2.96
CA GLN A 145 -1.47 1.38 -1.98
C GLN A 145 -1.16 0.86 -0.57
N ARG A 146 -1.59 -0.37 -0.24
CA ARG A 146 -1.30 -1.07 1.02
C ARG A 146 -0.12 -2.03 0.90
N GLU A 147 0.58 -2.00 -0.23
CA GLU A 147 1.63 -2.95 -0.57
C GLU A 147 1.16 -4.40 -0.44
N LEU A 148 -0.06 -4.69 -0.90
CA LEU A 148 -0.62 -6.04 -0.89
C LEU A 148 -0.64 -6.66 -2.29
N VAL A 149 -0.31 -7.95 -2.34
CA VAL A 149 -0.28 -8.81 -3.52
C VAL A 149 -1.27 -9.94 -3.31
N HIS A 150 -2.18 -10.17 -4.24
CA HIS A 150 -3.06 -11.31 -4.25
C HIS A 150 -2.31 -12.58 -4.65
N GLY A 151 -1.53 -12.53 -5.72
CA GLY A 151 -0.67 -13.64 -6.16
C GLY A 151 -1.43 -14.87 -6.67
N ASP A 152 -2.75 -14.78 -6.80
CA ASP A 152 -3.63 -15.78 -7.41
C ASP A 152 -4.76 -15.10 -8.22
N ILE A 153 -4.39 -14.16 -9.08
CA ILE A 153 -5.38 -13.42 -9.88
C ILE A 153 -5.99 -14.34 -10.92
N ALA A 154 -7.28 -14.65 -10.72
CA ALA A 154 -8.09 -15.46 -11.60
C ALA A 154 -9.56 -15.01 -11.51
N PRO A 155 -10.37 -15.19 -12.56
CA PRO A 155 -11.75 -14.71 -12.61
C PRO A 155 -12.66 -15.40 -11.59
N GLN A 156 -12.32 -16.62 -11.18
CA GLN A 156 -13.04 -17.34 -10.12
C GLN A 156 -12.82 -16.74 -8.73
N ASN A 157 -11.75 -15.97 -8.54
CA ASN A 157 -11.46 -15.28 -7.28
C ASN A 157 -12.10 -13.88 -7.21
N LEU A 158 -12.81 -13.44 -8.26
CA LEU A 158 -13.51 -12.17 -8.30
C LEU A 158 -14.98 -12.40 -8.59
N LEU A 159 -15.82 -11.90 -7.69
CA LEU A 159 -17.25 -11.80 -7.92
C LEU A 159 -17.60 -10.43 -8.45
N TRP A 160 -18.65 -10.36 -9.26
CA TRP A 160 -19.14 -9.12 -9.83
C TRP A 160 -20.62 -8.95 -9.53
N SER A 161 -21.04 -7.69 -9.50
CA SER A 161 -22.45 -7.30 -9.43
C SER A 161 -22.62 -5.97 -10.14
N ARG A 162 -23.85 -5.44 -10.17
CA ARG A 162 -24.10 -4.07 -10.63
C ARG A 162 -23.51 -3.01 -9.69
N SER A 163 -23.29 -3.34 -8.42
CA SER A 163 -22.77 -2.41 -7.42
C SER A 163 -21.25 -2.44 -7.31
N GLY A 164 -20.57 -3.49 -7.80
CA GLY A 164 -19.12 -3.48 -7.91
C GLY A 164 -18.48 -4.85 -8.07
N VAL A 165 -17.33 -5.02 -7.41
CA VAL A 165 -16.53 -6.25 -7.40
C VAL A 165 -16.24 -6.68 -5.97
N TYR A 166 -16.10 -7.99 -5.76
CA TYR A 166 -15.78 -8.57 -4.47
C TYR A 166 -14.67 -9.63 -4.63
N LEU A 167 -13.57 -9.44 -3.92
CA LEU A 167 -12.40 -10.32 -3.97
C LEU A 167 -12.53 -11.46 -2.96
N LEU A 168 -12.46 -12.68 -3.44
CA LEU A 168 -12.34 -13.88 -2.61
C LEU A 168 -10.90 -14.12 -2.19
N GLY A 169 -10.70 -14.94 -1.15
CA GLY A 169 -9.37 -15.39 -0.77
C GLY A 169 -8.50 -14.31 -0.10
N GLY A 170 -9.08 -13.44 0.73
CA GLY A 170 -8.33 -12.42 1.48
C GLY A 170 -7.26 -13.00 2.43
N ASP A 171 -7.38 -14.27 2.81
CA ASP A 171 -6.36 -15.04 3.56
C ASP A 171 -5.11 -15.37 2.71
N GLY A 172 -5.23 -15.24 1.38
CA GLY A 172 -4.17 -15.41 0.40
C GLY A 172 -3.37 -14.16 0.07
N LEU A 173 -3.90 -12.95 0.35
CA LEU A 173 -3.16 -11.68 0.17
C LEU A 173 -1.80 -11.78 0.86
N ARG A 174 -0.75 -11.14 0.34
CA ARG A 174 0.67 -11.08 0.77
C ARG A 174 1.19 -9.66 0.79
N SER A 175 2.18 -9.35 1.63
CA SER A 175 2.93 -8.11 1.45
C SER A 175 3.70 -8.18 0.14
N ALA A 176 3.78 -7.08 -0.60
CA ALA A 176 4.58 -6.95 -1.82
C ALA A 176 6.08 -7.16 -1.57
N ARG A 177 6.51 -7.07 -0.30
CA ARG A 177 7.89 -7.32 0.15
C ARG A 177 8.13 -8.74 0.63
N ALA A 178 7.08 -9.56 0.76
CA ALA A 178 7.18 -10.94 1.22
C ALA A 178 7.75 -11.86 0.12
N VAL A 179 8.07 -13.10 0.50
CA VAL A 179 8.46 -14.12 -0.47
C VAL A 179 7.32 -14.31 -1.49
N PRO A 180 7.60 -14.39 -2.80
CA PRO A 180 6.57 -14.53 -3.82
C PRO A 180 5.69 -15.77 -3.62
N VAL A 181 4.40 -15.64 -3.96
CA VAL A 181 3.37 -16.66 -3.74
C VAL A 181 3.65 -17.89 -4.61
N ARG A 182 3.84 -19.05 -3.98
CA ARG A 182 4.08 -20.35 -4.64
C ARG A 182 2.81 -21.18 -4.75
N ARG A 183 1.76 -20.62 -5.32
CA ARG A 183 0.49 -21.33 -5.51
C ARG A 183 0.35 -21.81 -6.95
N PRO A 184 -0.20 -23.01 -7.18
CA PRO A 184 -0.59 -23.43 -8.53
C PRO A 184 -1.68 -22.48 -9.02
N ILE A 185 -1.37 -21.69 -10.05
CA ILE A 185 -2.36 -20.95 -10.83
C ILE A 185 -2.59 -21.71 -12.14
N ALA A 186 -3.84 -21.69 -12.61
CA ALA A 186 -4.20 -22.16 -13.95
C ALA A 186 -3.26 -21.52 -14.99
N ASP A 187 -2.73 -22.33 -15.91
CA ASP A 187 -1.68 -21.88 -16.84
C ASP A 187 -2.11 -20.65 -17.66
N ALA A 188 -3.40 -20.55 -18.00
CA ALA A 188 -3.97 -19.43 -18.73
C ALA A 188 -3.93 -18.07 -18.00
N TRP A 189 -3.57 -18.05 -16.71
CA TRP A 189 -3.42 -16.85 -15.86
C TRP A 189 -2.03 -16.76 -15.21
N ARG A 190 -1.15 -17.73 -15.48
CA ARG A 190 0.20 -17.74 -14.92
C ARG A 190 1.05 -16.66 -15.59
N ASP A 191 1.79 -15.93 -14.78
CA ASP A 191 2.77 -14.97 -15.27
C ASP A 191 3.92 -15.73 -15.97
N PRO A 192 4.27 -15.38 -17.22
CA PRO A 192 5.37 -16.04 -17.93
C PRO A 192 6.68 -16.04 -17.14
N ARG A 193 6.96 -15.02 -16.32
CA ARG A 193 8.15 -14.99 -15.46
C ARG A 193 8.15 -16.12 -14.44
N VAL A 194 7.00 -16.49 -13.89
CA VAL A 194 6.86 -17.62 -12.96
C VAL A 194 7.03 -18.94 -13.71
N HIS A 195 6.38 -19.07 -14.87
CA HIS A 195 6.49 -20.28 -15.70
C HIS A 195 7.93 -20.56 -16.15
N PHE A 196 8.64 -19.54 -16.61
CA PHE A 196 10.03 -19.66 -17.06
C PHE A 196 11.07 -19.59 -15.91
N GLY A 197 10.63 -19.57 -14.65
CA GLY A 197 11.53 -19.58 -13.48
C GLY A 197 12.36 -18.31 -13.30
N LEU A 198 11.96 -17.19 -13.90
CA LEU A 198 12.59 -15.87 -13.71
C LEU A 198 12.29 -15.29 -12.33
N VAL A 199 11.16 -15.68 -11.73
CA VAL A 199 10.80 -15.37 -10.34
C VAL A 199 10.30 -16.64 -9.64
N PRO A 200 10.51 -16.78 -8.32
CA PRO A 200 10.18 -18.02 -7.61
C PRO A 200 8.68 -18.21 -7.34
N GLY A 201 7.84 -17.23 -7.69
CA GLY A 201 6.40 -17.22 -7.45
C GLY A 201 5.78 -15.89 -7.87
N HIS A 202 4.47 -15.74 -7.70
CA HIS A 202 3.74 -14.53 -8.06
C HIS A 202 4.05 -13.39 -7.08
N ASP A 203 4.37 -12.22 -7.64
CA ASP A 203 4.74 -10.98 -6.96
C ASP A 203 3.80 -9.82 -7.37
N ALA A 204 4.07 -8.60 -6.90
CA ALA A 204 3.26 -7.42 -7.23
C ALA A 204 3.21 -7.13 -8.74
N PHE A 205 4.26 -7.45 -9.49
CA PHE A 205 4.25 -7.29 -10.94
C PHE A 205 3.36 -8.32 -11.62
N SER A 206 3.31 -9.55 -11.08
CA SER A 206 2.43 -10.62 -11.54
C SER A 206 0.98 -10.21 -11.41
N ASP A 207 0.62 -9.55 -10.32
CA ASP A 207 -0.69 -8.97 -10.14
C ASP A 207 -1.01 -7.88 -11.18
N ARG A 208 -0.05 -7.02 -11.55
CA ARG A 208 -0.26 -6.01 -12.62
C ARG A 208 -0.60 -6.66 -13.96
N LEU A 209 0.06 -7.76 -14.31
CA LEU A 209 -0.28 -8.53 -15.51
C LEU A 209 -1.68 -9.15 -15.35
N GLY A 210 -1.98 -9.76 -14.22
CA GLY A 210 -3.31 -10.31 -13.93
C GLY A 210 -4.42 -9.27 -14.06
N VAL A 211 -4.23 -8.05 -13.54
CA VAL A 211 -5.17 -6.92 -13.70
C VAL A 211 -5.35 -6.57 -15.17
N ALA A 212 -4.27 -6.45 -15.94
CA ALA A 212 -4.37 -6.19 -17.38
C ALA A 212 -5.18 -7.27 -18.10
N MET A 213 -4.94 -8.55 -17.77
CA MET A 213 -5.71 -9.69 -18.31
C MET A 213 -7.19 -9.59 -17.93
N LEU A 214 -7.51 -9.31 -16.66
CA LEU A 214 -8.88 -9.13 -16.20
C LEU A 214 -9.60 -7.99 -16.93
N VAL A 215 -8.94 -6.85 -17.10
CA VAL A 215 -9.48 -5.70 -17.85
C VAL A 215 -9.74 -6.09 -19.29
N TYR A 216 -8.77 -6.71 -19.98
CA TYR A 216 -8.94 -7.14 -21.37
C TYR A 216 -10.12 -8.11 -21.53
N ARG A 217 -10.16 -9.20 -20.75
CA ARG A 217 -11.21 -10.22 -20.88
C ARG A 217 -12.59 -9.68 -20.52
N THR A 218 -12.66 -8.78 -19.54
CA THR A 218 -13.91 -8.09 -19.18
C THR A 218 -14.41 -7.20 -20.32
N LEU A 219 -13.53 -6.39 -20.92
CA LEU A 219 -13.94 -5.46 -21.99
C LEU A 219 -14.26 -6.14 -23.32
N PHE A 220 -13.53 -7.19 -23.70
CA PHE A 220 -13.63 -7.75 -25.06
C PHE A 220 -14.29 -9.13 -25.14
N ARG A 221 -14.71 -9.68 -23.99
CA ARG A 221 -15.34 -11.01 -23.90
C ARG A 221 -14.53 -12.15 -24.53
N ASP A 222 -13.21 -12.01 -24.51
CA ASP A 222 -12.29 -13.01 -25.04
C ASP A 222 -11.72 -13.81 -23.87
N GLY A 223 -12.22 -15.02 -23.68
CA GLY A 223 -11.76 -15.91 -22.62
C GLY A 223 -10.40 -16.56 -22.90
N SER A 224 -9.90 -16.49 -24.13
CA SER A 224 -8.81 -17.32 -24.63
C SER A 224 -7.45 -16.63 -24.67
N ALA A 225 -7.44 -15.31 -24.85
CA ALA A 225 -6.24 -14.49 -24.86
C ALA A 225 -6.45 -13.20 -24.02
N PRO A 226 -5.38 -12.54 -23.57
CA PRO A 226 -4.01 -13.04 -23.52
C PRO A 226 -3.86 -14.21 -22.53
N ALA A 227 -2.97 -15.15 -22.83
CA ALA A 227 -2.74 -16.33 -21.99
C ALA A 227 -1.38 -16.99 -22.32
N LEU A 228 -0.86 -17.79 -21.39
CA LEU A 228 0.19 -18.75 -21.69
C LEU A 228 -0.47 -20.06 -22.17
N VAL A 229 -0.25 -20.42 -23.43
CA VAL A 229 -0.80 -21.62 -24.09
C VAL A 229 0.37 -22.41 -24.68
N ASP A 230 0.47 -23.70 -24.35
CA ASP A 230 1.56 -24.57 -24.81
C ASP A 230 2.96 -23.94 -24.63
N GLU A 231 3.21 -23.42 -23.43
CA GLU A 231 4.47 -22.73 -23.04
C GLU A 231 4.80 -21.47 -23.86
N ARG A 232 3.83 -20.93 -24.60
CA ARG A 232 3.98 -19.72 -25.41
C ARG A 232 3.01 -18.66 -24.97
N TRP A 233 3.51 -17.43 -24.86
CA TRP A 233 2.67 -16.28 -24.61
C TRP A 233 1.85 -15.95 -25.86
N GLN A 234 0.55 -16.16 -25.77
CA GLN A 234 -0.40 -15.77 -26.78
C GLN A 234 -0.88 -14.35 -26.48
N LYS A 235 -0.45 -13.40 -27.30
CA LYS A 235 -0.94 -12.01 -27.26
C LYS A 235 -2.42 -11.97 -27.65
N PRO A 236 -3.17 -10.97 -27.17
CA PRO A 236 -4.53 -10.78 -27.64
C PRO A 236 -4.55 -10.41 -29.13
N SER A 237 -5.61 -10.78 -29.85
CA SER A 237 -5.82 -10.40 -31.25
C SER A 237 -5.92 -8.87 -31.41
N ASP A 238 -5.68 -8.36 -32.63
CA ASP A 238 -5.61 -6.93 -32.99
C ASP A 238 -6.68 -6.05 -32.32
N LEU A 239 -6.28 -5.24 -31.32
CA LEU A 239 -7.15 -4.31 -30.58
C LEU A 239 -7.99 -3.45 -31.53
N PRO A 240 -9.29 -3.19 -31.25
CA PRO A 240 -10.17 -2.43 -32.14
C PRO A 240 -9.52 -1.11 -32.56
N SER A 241 -9.46 -0.81 -33.87
CA SER A 241 -8.75 0.35 -34.40
C SER A 241 -9.24 1.69 -33.84
N GLY A 242 -10.52 1.75 -33.43
CA GLY A 242 -11.12 2.91 -32.78
C GLY A 242 -10.88 3.03 -31.27
N LEU A 243 -10.19 2.06 -30.64
CA LEU A 243 -9.91 2.09 -29.21
C LEU A 243 -9.08 3.34 -28.85
N ASP A 244 -9.44 3.98 -27.74
CA ASP A 244 -8.73 5.15 -27.22
C ASP A 244 -7.20 4.91 -27.22
N PRO A 245 -6.39 5.85 -27.76
CA PRO A 245 -4.95 5.64 -27.90
C PRO A 245 -4.22 5.39 -26.58
N TRP A 246 -4.66 6.03 -25.49
CA TRP A 246 -4.03 5.82 -24.19
C TRP A 246 -4.35 4.43 -23.66
N LEU A 247 -5.62 4.01 -23.70
CA LEU A 247 -6.01 2.67 -23.28
C LEU A 247 -5.33 1.57 -24.12
N ARG A 248 -5.21 1.78 -25.43
CA ARG A 248 -4.43 0.92 -26.33
C ARG A 248 -2.98 0.79 -25.87
N SER A 249 -2.32 1.91 -25.58
CA SER A 249 -0.92 1.93 -25.15
C SER A 249 -0.69 1.13 -23.84
N LEU A 250 -1.68 1.09 -22.95
CA LEU A 250 -1.59 0.30 -21.72
C LEU A 250 -1.62 -1.21 -22.00
N PHE A 251 -2.46 -1.65 -22.95
CA PHE A 251 -2.50 -3.05 -23.38
C PHE A 251 -1.19 -3.46 -24.07
N GLU A 252 -0.65 -2.61 -24.93
CA GLU A 252 0.65 -2.82 -25.58
C GLU A 252 1.76 -2.97 -24.52
N ARG A 253 1.87 -2.02 -23.57
CA ARG A 253 2.81 -2.11 -22.44
C ARG A 253 2.65 -3.37 -21.59
N ALA A 254 1.43 -3.85 -21.39
CA ALA A 254 1.15 -5.01 -20.55
C ALA A 254 1.44 -6.35 -21.25
N PHE A 255 1.19 -6.44 -22.56
CA PHE A 255 1.17 -7.71 -23.29
C PHE A 255 2.27 -7.87 -24.33
N ASP A 256 2.96 -6.80 -24.73
CA ASP A 256 3.98 -6.89 -25.77
C ASP A 256 5.25 -7.60 -25.30
N ASP A 257 5.68 -7.26 -24.10
CA ASP A 257 6.72 -7.97 -23.36
C ASP A 257 6.12 -8.44 -22.01
N PRO A 258 5.56 -9.66 -21.95
CA PRO A 258 5.00 -10.16 -20.71
C PRO A 258 6.08 -10.50 -19.67
N SER A 259 7.37 -10.36 -19.98
CA SER A 259 8.46 -10.51 -19.01
C SER A 259 8.89 -9.18 -18.38
N ALA A 260 8.47 -8.04 -18.95
CA ALA A 260 8.70 -6.73 -18.37
C ALA A 260 8.07 -6.63 -16.98
N THR A 261 8.67 -5.87 -16.07
CA THR A 261 8.18 -5.68 -14.70
C THR A 261 7.73 -4.26 -14.45
N ALA A 262 8.68 -3.32 -14.38
CA ALA A 262 8.45 -1.92 -14.03
C ALA A 262 7.50 -1.22 -15.01
N ASP A 263 7.58 -1.56 -16.29
CA ASP A 263 6.78 -0.92 -17.35
C ASP A 263 5.31 -1.38 -17.35
N ARG A 264 4.98 -2.47 -16.64
CA ARG A 264 3.60 -2.96 -16.53
C ARG A 264 2.72 -1.89 -15.88
N PRO A 265 1.59 -1.52 -16.51
CA PRO A 265 0.74 -0.48 -15.97
C PRO A 265 0.18 -0.85 -14.59
N ILE A 266 0.14 0.13 -13.70
CA ILE A 266 -0.52 -0.02 -12.39
C ILE A 266 -2.04 0.10 -12.52
N ALA A 267 -2.78 -0.42 -11.54
CA ALA A 267 -4.24 -0.38 -11.54
C ALA A 267 -4.83 1.05 -11.65
N GLY A 268 -4.15 2.04 -11.07
CA GLY A 268 -4.56 3.45 -11.21
C GLY A 268 -4.47 3.98 -12.65
N GLU A 269 -3.48 3.55 -13.43
CA GLU A 269 -3.37 3.91 -14.86
C GLU A 269 -4.54 3.32 -15.66
N TRP A 270 -4.88 2.06 -15.42
CA TRP A 270 -6.03 1.41 -16.04
C TRP A 270 -7.33 2.12 -15.71
N ARG A 271 -7.56 2.45 -14.43
CA ARG A 271 -8.75 3.19 -13.99
C ARG A 271 -8.87 4.53 -14.70
N ALA A 272 -7.79 5.30 -14.75
CA ALA A 272 -7.79 6.60 -15.38
C ALA A 272 -8.02 6.51 -16.90
N ALA A 273 -7.40 5.54 -17.57
CA ALA A 273 -7.60 5.29 -19.00
C ALA A 273 -9.03 4.83 -19.32
N LEU A 274 -9.61 3.94 -18.51
CA LEU A 274 -11.01 3.50 -18.65
C LEU A 274 -11.98 4.68 -18.49
N ASN A 275 -11.78 5.53 -17.48
CA ASN A 275 -12.61 6.72 -17.30
C ASN A 275 -12.45 7.71 -18.46
N GLY A 276 -11.23 7.93 -18.97
CA GLY A 276 -10.99 8.81 -20.12
C GLY A 276 -11.57 8.24 -21.43
N ALA A 277 -11.48 6.93 -21.63
CA ALA A 277 -11.91 6.25 -22.86
C ALA A 277 -13.42 6.03 -22.91
N PHE A 278 -14.10 5.84 -21.78
CA PHE A 278 -15.52 5.50 -21.77
C PHE A 278 -16.38 6.54 -21.06
N GLY A 279 -15.86 7.33 -20.13
CA GLY A 279 -16.65 8.33 -19.40
C GLY A 279 -17.10 9.48 -20.29
N SER A 280 -18.35 9.92 -20.11
CA SER A 280 -18.81 11.19 -20.68
C SER A 280 -18.14 12.38 -19.98
N PRO A 281 -18.06 13.56 -20.62
CA PRO A 281 -17.42 14.74 -20.04
C PRO A 281 -18.02 15.20 -18.71
N ASP A 282 -19.29 14.88 -18.43
CA ASP A 282 -19.97 15.18 -17.17
C ASP A 282 -19.64 14.17 -16.04
N GLY A 283 -18.96 13.07 -16.35
CA GLY A 283 -18.60 12.01 -15.42
C GLY A 283 -19.79 11.17 -14.92
N VAL A 284 -20.98 11.34 -15.50
CA VAL A 284 -22.21 10.65 -15.05
C VAL A 284 -22.50 9.40 -15.87
N ASN A 285 -22.21 9.43 -17.17
CA ASN A 285 -22.56 8.37 -18.11
C ASN A 285 -21.33 7.83 -18.85
N PHE A 286 -21.57 6.83 -19.70
CA PHE A 286 -20.56 6.36 -20.66
C PHE A 286 -20.87 6.86 -22.08
N ARG A 287 -19.83 7.10 -22.87
CA ARG A 287 -19.91 7.52 -24.27
C ARG A 287 -20.40 6.36 -25.13
N ALA A 288 -21.55 6.52 -25.79
CA ALA A 288 -22.18 5.44 -26.56
C ALA A 288 -21.35 4.97 -27.76
N ASP A 289 -20.64 5.89 -28.43
CA ASP A 289 -19.72 5.60 -29.52
C ASP A 289 -18.52 4.74 -29.05
N ALA A 290 -17.95 5.06 -27.88
CA ALA A 290 -16.87 4.25 -27.31
C ALA A 290 -17.34 2.86 -26.87
N LEU A 291 -18.55 2.74 -26.31
CA LEU A 291 -19.12 1.46 -25.90
C LEU A 291 -19.41 0.55 -27.11
N ALA A 292 -19.87 1.10 -28.24
CA ALA A 292 -20.18 0.33 -29.44
C ALA A 292 -18.96 -0.48 -29.93
N LEU A 293 -17.74 0.07 -29.79
CA LEU A 293 -16.49 -0.60 -30.17
C LEU A 293 -16.23 -1.92 -29.41
N LEU A 294 -16.80 -2.10 -28.22
CA LEU A 294 -16.60 -3.31 -27.41
C LEU A 294 -17.39 -4.51 -27.93
N ASP A 295 -18.41 -4.27 -28.76
CA ASP A 295 -19.27 -5.31 -29.34
C ASP A 295 -19.06 -5.52 -30.84
N GLU A 296 -18.21 -4.71 -31.48
CA GLU A 296 -17.87 -4.87 -32.90
C GLU A 296 -17.08 -6.15 -33.21
N ARG A 297 -16.46 -6.77 -32.19
CA ARG A 297 -15.75 -8.03 -32.38
C ARG A 297 -16.72 -9.20 -32.39
N PRO A 298 -16.76 -10.01 -33.46
CA PRO A 298 -17.40 -11.30 -33.38
C PRO A 298 -16.67 -12.11 -32.31
N VAL A 299 -17.42 -12.62 -31.33
CA VAL A 299 -16.90 -13.57 -30.34
C VAL A 299 -16.24 -14.70 -31.15
N PRO A 300 -14.93 -14.95 -31.01
CA PRO A 300 -14.27 -16.02 -31.74
C PRO A 300 -15.05 -17.29 -31.49
N THR A 301 -15.64 -17.85 -32.55
CA THR A 301 -16.32 -19.14 -32.45
C THR A 301 -15.18 -20.12 -32.23
N VAL A 302 -14.87 -20.42 -30.96
CA VAL A 302 -13.88 -21.44 -30.63
C VAL A 302 -14.37 -22.69 -31.35
N PRO A 303 -13.66 -23.20 -32.37
CA PRO A 303 -14.07 -24.44 -33.00
C PRO A 303 -14.18 -25.43 -31.86
N SER A 304 -15.35 -26.04 -31.71
CA SER A 304 -15.56 -27.09 -30.72
C SER A 304 -14.69 -28.27 -31.13
N THR A 305 -13.39 -28.20 -30.89
CA THR A 305 -12.53 -29.36 -30.80
C THR A 305 -13.11 -30.14 -29.65
N GLU A 306 -13.79 -31.23 -29.98
CA GLU A 306 -14.03 -32.38 -29.12
C GLU A 306 -12.67 -32.80 -28.55
N SER A 307 -12.23 -32.09 -27.52
CA SER A 307 -11.06 -32.46 -26.75
C SER A 307 -11.54 -33.58 -25.85
N ASP A 308 -11.17 -34.81 -26.21
CA ASP A 308 -11.26 -36.05 -25.43
C ASP A 308 -10.42 -35.99 -24.12
N THR A 309 -10.24 -34.79 -23.55
CA THR A 309 -9.79 -34.63 -22.18
C THR A 309 -10.88 -35.24 -21.29
N PRO A 310 -10.55 -36.14 -20.35
CA PRO A 310 -11.55 -36.71 -19.46
C PRO A 310 -12.33 -35.57 -18.80
N ARG A 311 -13.63 -35.48 -19.08
CA ARG A 311 -14.53 -34.64 -18.28
C ARG A 311 -14.24 -34.99 -16.82
N SER A 312 -13.77 -34.01 -16.04
CA SER A 312 -13.94 -34.07 -14.59
C SER A 312 -15.37 -34.52 -14.33
N PRO A 313 -15.60 -35.52 -13.47
CA PRO A 313 -16.88 -36.21 -13.39
C PRO A 313 -17.97 -35.16 -13.19
N THR A 314 -18.84 -35.05 -14.19
CA THR A 314 -20.09 -34.31 -14.08
C THR A 314 -20.81 -34.96 -12.91
N LEU A 315 -20.85 -34.24 -11.77
CA LEU A 315 -21.63 -34.62 -10.60
C LEU A 315 -23.05 -34.88 -11.11
N ALA A 316 -23.48 -36.12 -10.93
CA ALA A 316 -24.79 -36.58 -11.34
C ALA A 316 -25.87 -35.62 -10.84
N GLU A 317 -26.81 -35.30 -11.72
CA GLU A 317 -28.10 -34.72 -11.37
C GLU A 317 -28.68 -35.51 -10.19
N GLY A 318 -28.63 -34.90 -8.99
CA GLY A 318 -28.96 -35.59 -7.76
C GLY A 318 -29.25 -34.60 -6.64
N GLY A 319 -30.50 -34.14 -6.59
CA GLY A 319 -31.10 -33.56 -5.38
C GLY A 319 -30.97 -32.05 -5.25
N VAL A 320 -31.98 -31.33 -5.76
CA VAL A 320 -32.30 -29.98 -5.30
C VAL A 320 -32.69 -30.08 -3.82
N LEU A 321 -31.80 -29.68 -2.91
CA LEU A 321 -32.17 -29.37 -1.53
C LEU A 321 -32.65 -27.91 -1.49
N PRO A 322 -33.79 -27.62 -0.84
CA PRO A 322 -34.25 -26.25 -0.69
C PRO A 322 -33.36 -25.55 0.33
N LEU A 323 -32.43 -24.70 -0.16
CA LEU A 323 -31.75 -23.73 0.68
C LEU A 323 -32.66 -22.50 0.88
N PHE A 324 -32.60 -21.92 2.07
CA PHE A 324 -33.33 -20.74 2.57
C PHE A 324 -34.79 -20.99 2.99
N GLY A 325 -34.96 -21.43 4.23
CA GLY A 325 -36.21 -21.25 4.96
C GLY A 325 -36.43 -19.77 5.27
N ALA A 326 -37.21 -19.09 4.43
CA ALA A 326 -37.80 -17.81 4.77
C ALA A 326 -38.79 -18.04 5.94
N ALA A 327 -38.47 -17.52 7.12
CA ALA A 327 -39.43 -17.44 8.22
C ALA A 327 -40.55 -16.46 7.83
N SER A 328 -41.65 -17.01 7.33
CA SER A 328 -42.90 -16.30 7.09
C SER A 328 -43.62 -16.07 8.41
N ALA A 329 -43.47 -14.88 8.99
CA ALA A 329 -44.45 -14.32 9.92
C ALA A 329 -45.36 -13.38 9.11
N ARG A 330 -46.56 -13.89 8.82
CA ARG A 330 -47.61 -13.22 8.06
C ARG A 330 -48.38 -12.28 9.00
N GLU A 331 -48.01 -11.01 9.03
CA GLU A 331 -48.96 -9.95 9.40
C GLU A 331 -49.27 -9.09 8.17
N LYS A 332 -50.57 -8.86 8.02
CA LYS A 332 -51.29 -8.30 6.87
C LYS A 332 -51.07 -6.78 6.81
N PRO A 333 -50.57 -6.18 5.71
CA PRO A 333 -50.65 -4.75 5.55
C PRO A 333 -51.96 -4.36 4.89
N GLU A 334 -52.71 -3.50 5.59
CA GLU A 334 -53.71 -2.62 5.01
C GLU A 334 -53.04 -1.71 3.97
N SER A 335 -53.74 -1.51 2.85
CA SER A 335 -53.38 -0.50 1.86
C SER A 335 -53.43 0.88 2.48
N LEU A 336 -52.47 1.76 2.15
CA LEU A 336 -52.70 3.20 1.99
C LEU A 336 -51.47 3.90 1.41
N GLY A 337 -51.69 4.60 0.28
CA GLY A 337 -51.07 5.88 -0.03
C GLY A 337 -49.67 5.87 -0.67
N SER A 338 -49.62 6.16 -1.97
CA SER A 338 -48.43 6.75 -2.61
C SER A 338 -48.11 8.11 -1.99
N PRO A 339 -46.82 8.48 -1.83
CA PRO A 339 -46.44 9.87 -1.74
C PRO A 339 -45.65 10.34 -2.96
N THR A 340 -46.06 11.53 -3.35
CA THR A 340 -45.57 12.46 -4.35
C THR A 340 -44.13 12.89 -4.10
N LEU A 341 -43.39 13.18 -5.17
CA LEU A 341 -42.13 13.92 -5.15
C LEU A 341 -42.32 15.29 -4.49
N GLY A 342 -41.42 15.65 -3.57
CA GLY A 342 -41.34 16.96 -2.94
C GLY A 342 -39.90 17.45 -2.87
N GLU A 343 -39.67 18.59 -3.53
CA GLU A 343 -38.50 19.45 -3.46
C GLU A 343 -38.08 19.86 -2.03
N GLY A 344 -36.78 20.05 -1.86
CA GLY A 344 -36.22 21.08 -0.98
C GLY A 344 -36.09 20.75 0.50
N ALA A 345 -34.86 20.40 0.94
CA ALA A 345 -34.49 20.50 2.35
C ALA A 345 -33.10 21.15 2.50
N THR A 346 -33.14 22.41 2.90
CA THR A 346 -32.05 23.27 3.33
C THR A 346 -31.49 22.78 4.67
N ILE A 347 -30.17 22.73 4.79
CA ILE A 347 -29.43 22.38 6.02
C ILE A 347 -29.47 23.57 6.99
N PRO A 348 -29.89 23.41 8.27
CA PRO A 348 -29.70 24.44 9.29
C PRO A 348 -28.34 24.30 9.99
N PRO A 349 -27.76 25.40 10.51
CA PRO A 349 -26.46 25.39 11.17
C PRO A 349 -26.56 24.87 12.62
N PHE A 350 -25.55 24.12 13.04
CA PHE A 350 -25.35 23.71 14.42
C PHE A 350 -24.98 24.91 15.30
N THR A 351 -25.82 25.21 16.29
CA THR A 351 -25.47 26.01 17.47
C THR A 351 -25.17 25.09 18.65
N GLY A 352 -24.05 25.34 19.32
CA GLY A 352 -23.63 24.61 20.51
C GLY A 352 -24.39 25.04 21.77
N VAL A 353 -24.42 24.14 22.76
CA VAL A 353 -24.65 24.46 24.17
C VAL A 353 -23.83 23.51 25.04
N SER A 354 -23.14 24.10 26.01
CA SER A 354 -22.35 23.45 27.07
C SER A 354 -23.20 22.89 28.22
N ALA A 355 -22.57 21.95 28.92
CA ALA A 355 -22.51 21.77 30.37
C ALA A 355 -23.54 20.90 31.14
N GLU A 356 -22.91 20.06 31.97
CA GLU A 356 -23.27 19.60 33.33
C GLU A 356 -24.17 18.35 33.53
N ALA A 357 -23.52 17.25 33.98
CA ALA A 357 -23.95 16.51 35.19
C ALA A 357 -22.89 15.48 35.67
N ARG A 358 -22.34 15.77 36.87
CA ARG A 358 -21.98 14.90 38.01
C ARG A 358 -21.68 13.40 37.82
N GLY A 359 -20.45 13.03 38.20
CA GLY A 359 -20.18 12.29 39.46
C GLY A 359 -20.29 10.76 39.47
N SER A 360 -19.14 10.07 39.44
CA SER A 360 -18.94 8.78 40.14
C SER A 360 -17.44 8.56 40.39
N GLU A 361 -17.05 8.38 41.65
CA GLU A 361 -15.71 7.95 42.08
C GLU A 361 -15.42 6.51 41.64
N PRO A 362 -14.18 6.19 41.24
CA PRO A 362 -13.67 4.82 41.25
C PRO A 362 -12.73 4.56 42.44
N SER A 363 -12.92 3.37 43.00
CA SER A 363 -12.29 2.82 44.20
C SER A 363 -10.78 2.58 44.06
N GLU A 364 -10.05 2.80 45.16
CA GLU A 364 -8.65 2.40 45.36
C GLU A 364 -8.43 0.90 45.14
N PRO A 365 -7.33 0.49 44.45
CA PRO A 365 -6.86 -0.87 44.51
C PRO A 365 -5.79 -1.06 45.60
N GLN A 366 -6.07 -2.05 46.46
CA GLN A 366 -5.19 -2.64 47.47
C GLN A 366 -3.79 -2.97 46.94
N GLN A 367 -2.79 -2.46 47.65
CA GLN A 367 -1.38 -2.73 47.47
C GLN A 367 -0.99 -3.92 48.36
N ASN A 368 -0.63 -5.08 47.77
CA ASN A 368 -0.04 -6.20 48.50
C ASN A 368 1.11 -6.89 47.72
N SER A 369 2.31 -6.74 48.28
CA SER A 369 3.39 -7.74 48.47
C SER A 369 3.71 -8.77 47.38
N SER A 370 4.73 -8.48 46.56
CA SER A 370 5.64 -9.53 46.01
C SER A 370 6.97 -8.95 45.50
N LEU A 371 7.60 -8.07 46.28
CA LEU A 371 8.84 -7.38 45.91
C LEU A 371 10.05 -7.98 46.64
N LYS A 372 10.34 -9.28 46.47
CA LYS A 372 11.59 -9.90 46.97
C LYS A 372 12.29 -10.89 46.04
N LEU A 373 11.76 -11.15 44.84
CA LEU A 373 12.37 -12.11 43.89
C LEU A 373 13.11 -11.47 42.70
N LEU A 374 12.99 -10.15 42.51
CA LEU A 374 13.65 -9.42 41.40
C LEU A 374 15.04 -8.84 41.75
N ALA A 375 15.42 -8.79 43.03
CA ALA A 375 16.73 -8.25 43.44
C ALA A 375 17.90 -9.21 43.18
N ALA A 376 17.64 -10.52 43.05
CA ALA A 376 18.70 -11.52 42.83
C ALA A 376 19.18 -11.58 41.36
N PHE A 377 18.31 -11.28 40.39
CA PHE A 377 18.66 -11.32 38.96
C PHE A 377 19.47 -10.09 38.50
N ALA A 378 19.24 -8.92 39.11
CA ALA A 378 19.99 -7.71 38.78
C ALA A 378 21.47 -7.78 39.19
N ALA A 379 21.78 -8.45 40.30
CA ALA A 379 23.17 -8.60 40.78
C ALA A 379 24.01 -9.54 39.90
N ALA A 380 23.40 -10.58 39.32
CA ALA A 380 24.10 -11.51 38.43
C ALA A 380 24.45 -10.88 37.07
N ILE A 381 23.59 -10.01 36.54
CA ILE A 381 23.82 -9.33 35.25
C ILE A 381 24.93 -8.28 35.38
N VAL A 382 25.00 -7.56 36.50
CA VAL A 382 26.08 -6.59 36.75
C VAL A 382 27.44 -7.28 36.89
N ALA A 383 27.51 -8.46 37.52
CA ALA A 383 28.75 -9.22 37.64
C ALA A 383 29.29 -9.70 36.27
N VAL A 384 28.42 -10.14 35.36
CA VAL A 384 28.81 -10.58 34.01
C VAL A 384 29.29 -9.40 33.16
N VAL A 385 28.66 -8.23 33.28
CA VAL A 385 29.08 -7.00 32.56
C VAL A 385 30.43 -6.48 33.07
N CYS A 386 30.71 -6.57 34.37
CA CYS A 386 32.02 -6.18 34.92
C CYS A 386 33.17 -7.11 34.47
N VAL A 387 32.91 -8.41 34.28
CA VAL A 387 33.92 -9.36 33.78
C VAL A 387 34.22 -9.13 32.29
N VAL A 388 33.19 -8.80 31.49
CA VAL A 388 33.37 -8.52 30.05
C VAL A 388 34.09 -7.19 29.81
N LEU A 389 33.88 -6.18 30.66
CA LEU A 389 34.58 -4.90 30.58
C LEU A 389 36.01 -4.94 31.15
N GLY A 390 36.32 -5.86 32.05
CA GLY A 390 37.67 -6.04 32.62
C GLY A 390 38.68 -6.72 31.69
N VAL A 391 38.25 -7.40 30.63
CA VAL A 391 39.13 -8.16 29.73
C VAL A 391 39.60 -7.34 28.51
N ARG A 392 39.06 -6.13 28.27
CA ARG A 392 39.42 -5.29 27.11
C ARG A 392 40.49 -4.21 27.34
N SER A 393 41.12 -4.17 28.51
CA SER A 393 42.05 -3.10 28.89
C SER A 393 43.54 -3.47 28.92
N VAL A 394 43.97 -4.54 28.24
CA VAL A 394 45.41 -4.80 28.03
C VAL A 394 45.64 -5.42 26.65
N THR A 395 46.04 -4.59 25.69
CA THR A 395 47.08 -4.86 24.66
C THR A 395 47.22 -3.62 23.78
N ASP A 396 48.20 -2.77 24.09
CA ASP A 396 48.90 -1.94 23.12
C ASP A 396 50.08 -2.75 22.58
N PRO A 397 50.45 -2.60 21.29
CA PRO A 397 51.81 -2.09 21.06
C PRO A 397 51.96 -1.14 19.86
N ASP A 398 52.64 -0.03 20.15
CA ASP A 398 53.76 0.60 19.43
C ASP A 398 53.72 0.83 17.89
N SER A 399 53.60 2.12 17.55
CA SER A 399 54.62 2.95 16.88
C SER A 399 55.48 2.33 15.77
N HIS A 400 55.34 2.80 14.52
CA HIS A 400 56.50 3.09 13.65
C HIS A 400 56.21 4.17 12.60
N SER A 401 56.91 5.29 12.76
CA SER A 401 57.10 6.35 11.77
C SER A 401 58.01 5.85 10.63
N ALA A 402 57.60 6.04 9.38
CA ALA A 402 58.49 5.92 8.22
C ALA A 402 58.41 7.21 7.37
N SER A 403 59.44 8.03 7.56
CA SER A 403 59.84 9.12 6.69
C SER A 403 60.32 8.56 5.35
N SER A 404 59.86 9.15 4.24
CA SER A 404 60.44 8.93 2.91
C SER A 404 60.93 10.26 2.36
N ASN A 405 62.25 10.46 2.46
CA ASN A 405 62.99 11.52 1.78
C ASN A 405 62.92 11.30 0.26
N SER A 406 62.45 12.29 -0.48
CA SER A 406 62.64 12.35 -1.93
C SER A 406 63.45 13.61 -2.28
N THR A 407 64.65 13.38 -2.78
CA THR A 407 65.62 14.38 -3.22
C THR A 407 65.15 15.00 -4.54
N TYR A 408 64.89 16.31 -4.55
CA TYR A 408 64.68 17.07 -5.78
C TYR A 408 65.77 18.13 -5.96
N THR A 409 66.37 18.11 -7.14
CA THR A 409 67.40 19.03 -7.66
C THR A 409 66.90 20.47 -7.75
N SER A 410 67.76 21.41 -7.36
CA SER A 410 67.54 22.85 -7.44
C SER A 410 67.58 23.37 -8.89
N TYR A 411 66.45 23.84 -9.40
CA TYR A 411 66.40 24.71 -10.58
C TYR A 411 66.15 26.15 -10.13
N SER A 412 67.09 27.04 -10.45
CA SER A 412 66.93 28.49 -10.29
C SER A 412 66.06 29.03 -11.42
N TYR A 413 64.78 29.27 -11.16
CA TYR A 413 63.90 30.01 -12.05
C TYR A 413 63.81 31.48 -11.61
N SER A 414 64.05 32.37 -12.56
CA SER A 414 63.89 33.82 -12.43
C SER A 414 62.41 34.16 -12.20
N SER A 415 62.12 34.94 -11.15
CA SER A 415 60.77 35.38 -10.77
C SER A 415 60.09 36.20 -11.87
N PRO A 416 58.99 35.73 -12.48
CA PRO A 416 58.05 36.60 -13.16
C PRO A 416 57.16 37.24 -12.11
N SER A 417 56.98 38.55 -12.20
CA SER A 417 55.99 39.29 -11.42
C SER A 417 54.58 38.76 -11.72
N THR A 418 54.09 37.82 -10.90
CA THR A 418 52.71 37.36 -10.90
C THR A 418 51.81 38.43 -10.27
N TYR A 419 51.14 39.20 -11.12
CA TYR A 419 49.90 39.85 -10.74
C TYR A 419 48.88 38.76 -10.37
N PRO A 420 48.12 38.90 -9.26
CA PRO A 420 47.08 37.94 -8.92
C PRO A 420 46.08 37.88 -10.09
N PRO A 421 45.73 36.68 -10.59
CA PRO A 421 44.71 36.58 -11.62
C PRO A 421 43.42 37.14 -11.05
N THR A 422 42.92 38.22 -11.66
CA THR A 422 41.59 38.73 -11.38
C THR A 422 40.60 37.61 -11.67
N SER A 423 40.01 37.03 -10.62
CA SER A 423 38.94 36.03 -10.77
C SER A 423 37.76 36.71 -11.47
N THR A 424 37.59 36.43 -12.76
CA THR A 424 36.48 36.95 -13.57
C THR A 424 35.25 36.04 -13.55
N THR A 425 35.16 35.11 -12.60
CA THR A 425 33.97 34.26 -12.45
C THR A 425 32.78 35.17 -12.15
N PRO A 426 31.76 35.21 -13.04
CA PRO A 426 30.56 36.00 -12.79
C PRO A 426 29.96 35.64 -11.44
N ALA A 427 29.42 36.63 -10.71
CA ALA A 427 28.71 36.36 -9.48
C ALA A 427 27.55 35.39 -9.75
N PHE A 428 27.33 34.44 -8.84
CA PHE A 428 26.24 33.48 -8.96
C PHE A 428 24.89 34.21 -8.99
N ASP A 429 24.13 34.02 -10.07
CA ASP A 429 22.79 34.56 -10.21
C ASP A 429 21.80 33.67 -9.48
N ARG A 430 21.31 34.13 -8.31
CA ARG A 430 20.32 33.40 -7.51
C ARG A 430 19.01 33.15 -8.23
N THR A 431 18.62 34.00 -9.17
CA THR A 431 17.37 33.83 -9.93
C THR A 431 17.43 32.63 -10.88
N SER A 432 18.63 32.13 -11.19
CA SER A 432 18.79 30.89 -11.94
C SER A 432 18.19 29.67 -11.22
N LEU A 433 18.00 29.74 -9.89
CA LEU A 433 17.36 28.70 -9.09
C LEU A 433 15.83 28.66 -9.23
N ASP A 434 15.20 29.65 -9.86
CA ASP A 434 13.74 29.70 -9.97
C ASP A 434 13.16 28.77 -11.03
N LEU A 435 13.98 28.29 -11.97
CA LEU A 435 13.54 27.45 -13.08
C LEU A 435 14.44 26.23 -13.25
N ALA A 436 13.84 25.09 -13.55
CA ALA A 436 14.57 23.85 -13.76
C ALA A 436 15.60 23.91 -14.90
N ALA A 437 15.31 24.67 -15.96
CA ALA A 437 16.20 24.79 -17.11
C ALA A 437 17.50 25.57 -16.80
N THR A 438 17.42 26.53 -15.87
CA THR A 438 18.54 27.41 -15.50
C THR A 438 19.27 26.96 -14.24
N ASP A 439 18.60 26.22 -13.37
CA ASP A 439 19.19 25.71 -12.14
C ASP A 439 20.21 24.61 -12.45
N LYS A 440 21.48 24.86 -12.12
CA LYS A 440 22.58 23.90 -12.30
C LYS A 440 22.93 23.13 -11.04
N THR A 441 22.14 23.26 -9.98
CA THR A 441 22.32 22.49 -8.74
C THR A 441 22.05 21.01 -9.02
N PRO A 442 23.01 20.10 -8.80
CA PRO A 442 22.76 18.67 -8.93
C PRO A 442 21.70 18.22 -7.92
N PHE A 443 20.68 17.46 -8.35
CA PHE A 443 19.66 16.94 -7.46
C PHE A 443 20.19 15.71 -6.69
N THR A 444 21.10 15.94 -5.74
CA THR A 444 21.82 14.91 -4.98
C THR A 444 21.92 15.31 -3.50
N ALA A 445 22.07 14.33 -2.62
CA ALA A 445 22.28 14.57 -1.19
C ALA A 445 23.46 15.52 -0.91
N SER A 446 24.62 15.30 -1.54
CA SER A 446 25.82 16.13 -1.32
C SER A 446 25.71 17.59 -1.78
N ALA A 447 24.73 17.89 -2.64
CA ALA A 447 24.49 19.23 -3.17
C ALA A 447 23.40 19.97 -2.39
N LEU A 448 22.41 19.26 -1.83
CA LEU A 448 21.24 19.85 -1.17
C LEU A 448 21.25 19.72 0.35
N LEU A 449 22.07 18.84 0.91
CA LEU A 449 22.13 18.55 2.34
C LEU A 449 23.53 18.84 2.92
N PRO A 450 23.63 19.56 4.04
CA PRO A 450 24.88 19.73 4.75
C PRO A 450 25.34 18.41 5.40
N GLN A 451 26.65 18.24 5.62
CA GLN A 451 27.16 17.07 6.36
C GLN A 451 26.82 17.14 7.86
N SER A 452 26.75 18.34 8.41
CA SER A 452 26.29 18.59 9.77
C SER A 452 25.73 20.01 9.90
N PHE A 453 24.93 20.23 10.94
CA PHE A 453 24.49 21.56 11.33
C PHE A 453 24.34 21.69 12.84
N ARG A 454 24.23 22.93 13.31
CA ARG A 454 23.90 23.24 14.70
C ARG A 454 22.59 23.98 14.80
N ASP A 455 21.81 23.68 15.83
CA ASP A 455 20.58 24.39 16.14
C ASP A 455 20.82 25.64 17.03
N ALA A 456 19.73 26.36 17.34
CA ALA A 456 19.79 27.54 18.21
C ALA A 456 20.20 27.24 19.66
N LYS A 457 20.16 25.97 20.09
CA LYS A 457 20.66 25.50 21.39
C LYS A 457 22.10 24.99 21.29
N ASN A 458 22.78 25.19 20.16
CA ASN A 458 24.14 24.75 19.89
C ASN A 458 24.32 23.22 19.95
N VAL A 459 23.23 22.46 19.74
CA VAL A 459 23.28 21.00 19.57
C VAL A 459 23.73 20.71 18.15
N ASN A 460 24.73 19.84 18.00
CA ASN A 460 25.26 19.43 16.70
C ASN A 460 24.52 18.18 16.20
N TYR A 461 24.12 18.21 14.93
CA TYR A 461 23.43 17.13 14.23
C TYR A 461 24.29 16.70 13.05
N THR A 462 24.57 15.40 12.96
CA THR A 462 25.41 14.82 11.91
C THR A 462 24.57 13.96 10.97
N LEU A 463 24.78 14.10 9.67
CA LEU A 463 24.09 13.30 8.65
C LEU A 463 24.47 11.82 8.81
N ARG A 464 23.46 10.95 8.96
CA ARG A 464 23.61 9.51 9.15
C ARG A 464 23.19 8.69 7.94
N SER A 465 22.21 9.20 7.19
CA SER A 465 21.72 8.59 5.96
C SER A 465 21.19 9.68 5.04
N SER A 466 21.32 9.48 3.73
CA SER A 466 20.76 10.39 2.74
C SER A 466 20.64 9.71 1.39
N GLY A 467 19.71 10.18 0.56
CA GLY A 467 19.54 9.67 -0.80
C GLY A 467 18.52 10.47 -1.60
N VAL A 468 18.48 10.19 -2.90
CA VAL A 468 17.33 10.54 -3.73
C VAL A 468 16.29 9.46 -3.53
N MET A 469 15.09 9.85 -3.12
CA MET A 469 13.98 8.97 -2.81
C MET A 469 12.76 9.35 -3.65
N ASP A 470 11.80 8.46 -3.74
CA ASP A 470 10.50 8.78 -4.32
C ASP A 470 9.86 9.92 -3.49
N CYS A 471 9.28 10.89 -4.19
CA CYS A 471 8.66 12.03 -3.51
C CYS A 471 7.42 11.61 -2.70
N ILE A 472 6.66 10.62 -3.20
CA ILE A 472 5.43 10.14 -2.58
C ILE A 472 5.71 8.80 -1.93
N THR A 473 5.53 8.73 -0.60
CA THR A 473 5.74 7.50 0.17
C THR A 473 4.45 7.04 0.86
N PRO A 474 4.33 5.75 1.21
CA PRO A 474 3.13 5.22 1.86
C PRO A 474 2.80 5.87 3.21
N ASP A 475 3.82 6.32 3.94
CA ASP A 475 3.69 6.88 5.30
C ASP A 475 3.20 8.34 5.33
N MET A 476 3.08 8.99 4.17
CA MET A 476 2.54 10.35 4.08
C MET A 476 1.01 10.35 4.23
N SER A 477 0.46 11.41 4.84
CA SER A 477 -0.98 11.62 4.86
C SER A 477 -1.55 11.77 3.44
N GLN A 478 -2.80 11.35 3.25
CA GLN A 478 -3.44 11.35 1.93
C GLN A 478 -3.45 12.74 1.27
N ASN A 479 -3.67 13.81 2.04
CA ASN A 479 -3.66 15.17 1.52
C ASN A 479 -2.27 15.57 0.97
N VAL A 480 -1.19 15.22 1.66
CA VAL A 480 0.18 15.45 1.18
C VAL A 480 0.43 14.67 -0.10
N ARG A 481 0.10 13.37 -0.13
CA ARG A 481 0.28 12.53 -1.33
C ARG A 481 -0.46 13.09 -2.55
N SER A 482 -1.74 13.42 -2.39
CA SER A 482 -2.56 13.98 -3.46
C SER A 482 -1.99 15.31 -3.99
N LEU A 483 -1.52 16.17 -3.09
CA LEU A 483 -0.90 17.45 -3.48
C LEU A 483 0.40 17.20 -4.25
N LEU A 484 1.32 16.39 -3.73
CA LEU A 484 2.58 16.06 -4.42
C LEU A 484 2.34 15.45 -5.81
N GLN A 485 1.34 14.57 -5.93
CA GLN A 485 0.89 14.01 -7.21
C GLN A 485 0.41 15.10 -8.18
N SER A 486 -0.42 16.04 -7.71
CA SER A 486 -0.97 17.11 -8.54
C SER A 486 0.09 18.10 -9.06
N TYR A 487 1.24 18.19 -8.38
CA TYR A 487 2.37 19.01 -8.79
C TYR A 487 3.50 18.19 -9.45
N HIS A 488 3.22 16.93 -9.82
CA HIS A 488 4.17 16.04 -10.49
C HIS A 488 5.51 15.91 -9.74
N CYS A 489 5.44 15.77 -8.42
CA CYS A 489 6.64 15.51 -7.64
C CYS A 489 7.05 14.04 -7.80
N ASP A 490 8.11 13.81 -8.57
CA ASP A 490 8.63 12.45 -8.81
C ASP A 490 9.65 12.05 -7.74
N GLN A 491 10.59 12.94 -7.42
CA GLN A 491 11.72 12.66 -6.54
C GLN A 491 11.91 13.74 -5.47
N GLN A 492 12.46 13.33 -4.33
CA GLN A 492 12.95 14.20 -3.27
C GLN A 492 14.35 13.78 -2.85
N VAL A 493 15.13 14.72 -2.31
CA VAL A 493 16.36 14.40 -1.59
C VAL A 493 16.05 14.37 -0.10
N ALA A 494 16.27 13.21 0.52
CA ALA A 494 16.02 12.98 1.93
C ALA A 494 17.34 12.83 2.71
N GLY A 495 17.34 13.27 3.96
CA GLY A 495 18.45 13.12 4.89
C GLY A 495 18.00 12.91 6.32
N SER A 496 18.65 11.98 7.02
CA SER A 496 18.44 11.72 8.45
C SER A 496 19.65 12.17 9.23
N TYR A 497 19.45 13.06 10.19
CA TYR A 497 20.48 13.55 11.10
C TYR A 497 20.20 13.09 12.51
N VAL A 498 21.26 12.86 13.26
CA VAL A 498 21.17 12.49 14.67
C VAL A 498 22.11 13.38 15.47
N ASP A 499 21.64 13.83 16.63
CA ASP A 499 22.46 14.64 17.53
C ASP A 499 23.60 13.83 18.15
N ASP A 500 24.62 14.52 18.67
CA ASP A 500 25.79 13.86 19.26
C ASP A 500 25.45 12.97 20.48
N SER A 501 24.30 13.19 21.14
CA SER A 501 23.85 12.36 22.25
C SER A 501 22.98 11.17 21.84
N ASN A 502 22.71 10.99 20.53
CA ASN A 502 21.88 9.93 19.97
C ASN A 502 20.45 9.89 20.55
N LYS A 503 19.85 11.04 20.80
CA LYS A 503 18.52 11.19 21.37
C LYS A 503 17.51 11.77 20.40
N ILE A 504 17.91 12.67 19.52
CA ILE A 504 17.04 13.40 18.61
C ILE A 504 17.41 13.03 17.18
N LEU A 505 16.39 12.63 16.43
CA LEU A 505 16.47 12.42 15.00
C LEU A 505 15.79 13.60 14.28
N VAL A 506 16.46 14.13 13.26
CA VAL A 506 15.92 15.15 12.36
C VAL A 506 15.88 14.57 10.95
N SER A 507 14.69 14.44 10.38
CA SER A 507 14.47 14.04 9.00
C SER A 507 14.25 15.30 8.15
N VAL A 508 15.04 15.49 7.10
CA VAL A 508 14.96 16.61 6.15
C VAL A 508 14.57 16.06 4.78
N ASN A 509 13.58 16.67 4.14
CA ASN A 509 13.14 16.38 2.79
C ASN A 509 13.27 17.65 1.93
N VAL A 510 13.90 17.53 0.76
CA VAL A 510 14.07 18.62 -0.20
C VAL A 510 13.45 18.19 -1.53
N MET A 511 12.41 18.91 -1.96
CA MET A 511 11.71 18.67 -3.22
C MET A 511 12.01 19.82 -4.19
N ALA A 512 12.25 19.53 -5.46
CA ALA A 512 12.48 20.53 -6.50
C ALA A 512 11.41 20.44 -7.59
N PHE A 513 10.73 21.55 -7.86
CA PHE A 513 9.64 21.64 -8.84
C PHE A 513 10.11 22.27 -10.13
N ASN A 514 9.31 22.24 -11.20
CA ASN A 514 9.75 22.85 -12.48
C ASN A 514 10.00 24.36 -12.35
N THR A 515 9.19 25.05 -11.54
CA THR A 515 9.29 26.50 -11.33
C THR A 515 9.13 26.90 -9.85
N ALA A 516 9.65 28.07 -9.47
CA ALA A 516 9.40 28.68 -8.17
C ALA A 516 7.91 28.92 -7.89
N ALA A 517 7.12 29.20 -8.94
CA ALA A 517 5.69 29.38 -8.81
C ALA A 517 4.96 28.07 -8.46
N ASP A 518 5.40 26.92 -9.00
CA ASP A 518 4.87 25.61 -8.63
C ASP A 518 5.16 25.29 -7.15
N ALA A 519 6.42 25.47 -6.74
CA ALA A 519 6.83 25.26 -5.35
C ALA A 519 6.05 26.17 -4.39
N SER A 520 5.87 27.44 -4.75
CA SER A 520 5.10 28.41 -3.95
C SER A 520 3.62 28.04 -3.85
N ARG A 521 2.98 27.64 -4.95
CA ARG A 521 1.58 27.21 -4.92
C ARG A 521 1.38 25.95 -4.09
N LEU A 522 2.28 24.97 -4.21
CA LEU A 522 2.25 23.78 -3.36
C LEU A 522 2.40 24.16 -1.89
N TYR A 523 3.41 24.98 -1.55
CA TYR A 523 3.66 25.44 -0.18
C TYR A 523 2.43 26.14 0.43
N GLU A 524 1.83 27.08 -0.28
CA GLU A 524 0.62 27.76 0.21
C GLU A 524 -0.59 26.82 0.28
N SER A 525 -0.64 25.77 -0.53
CA SER A 525 -1.70 24.75 -0.46
C SER A 525 -1.58 23.90 0.80
N ILE A 526 -0.37 23.52 1.21
CA ILE A 526 -0.17 22.69 2.41
C ILE A 526 -0.25 23.51 3.70
N LYS A 527 0.19 24.77 3.68
CA LYS A 527 0.30 25.65 4.86
C LYS A 527 -0.99 25.73 5.66
N GLY A 528 -0.88 25.51 6.97
CA GLY A 528 -2.02 25.53 7.90
C GLY A 528 -2.87 24.25 7.91
N GLN A 529 -2.59 23.28 7.05
CA GLN A 529 -3.21 21.95 7.12
C GLN A 529 -2.47 21.04 8.10
N THR A 530 -3.16 20.04 8.64
CA THR A 530 -2.50 18.90 9.27
C THR A 530 -1.79 18.08 8.19
N GLN A 531 -0.49 17.90 8.36
CA GLN A 531 0.36 17.20 7.40
C GLN A 531 1.13 16.12 8.15
N ASP A 532 1.06 14.88 7.68
CA ASP A 532 2.01 13.85 8.08
C ASP A 532 2.95 13.59 6.91
N TRP A 533 4.19 14.00 7.08
CA TRP A 533 5.27 13.72 6.14
C TRP A 533 6.00 12.44 6.54
N SER A 534 6.57 11.75 5.55
CA SER A 534 7.41 10.60 5.85
C SER A 534 8.66 11.01 6.61
N THR A 535 8.95 10.25 7.65
CA THR A 535 10.21 10.33 8.38
C THR A 535 11.19 9.35 7.75
N TRP A 536 12.37 9.84 7.39
CA TRP A 536 13.46 8.99 6.93
C TRP A 536 14.36 8.64 8.09
N CYS A 537 14.67 7.36 8.23
CA CYS A 537 15.55 6.84 9.27
C CYS A 537 16.85 6.29 8.67
N PRO A 538 17.96 6.35 9.41
CA PRO A 538 19.18 5.62 9.04
C PRO A 538 18.91 4.12 8.92
N HIS A 539 19.60 3.42 8.02
CA HIS A 539 19.45 1.96 7.94
C HIS A 539 20.08 1.24 9.13
N THR A 540 21.04 1.86 9.80
CA THR A 540 21.77 1.30 10.94
C THR A 540 22.11 2.38 11.96
N GLY A 541 22.32 1.98 13.21
CA GLY A 541 22.79 2.86 14.28
C GLY A 541 21.67 3.65 14.95
N ALA A 542 22.03 4.73 15.65
CA ALA A 542 21.04 5.54 16.36
C ALA A 542 19.95 6.06 15.40
N GLY A 543 18.69 5.83 15.77
CA GLY A 543 17.54 6.24 14.99
C GLY A 543 17.08 5.25 13.92
N SER A 544 17.76 4.12 13.68
CA SER A 544 17.33 3.16 12.66
C SER A 544 15.97 2.54 12.94
N ASP A 545 15.68 2.30 14.21
CA ASP A 545 14.48 1.57 14.63
C ASP A 545 13.24 2.48 14.69
N VAL A 546 13.41 3.81 14.56
CA VAL A 546 12.32 4.79 14.65
C VAL A 546 11.23 4.48 13.62
N CYS A 547 11.61 4.23 12.36
CA CYS A 547 10.66 4.00 11.28
C CYS A 547 9.94 2.65 11.39
N GLY A 548 10.52 1.67 12.11
CA GLY A 548 9.88 0.39 12.39
C GLY A 548 8.91 0.41 13.57
N ASN A 549 8.89 1.49 14.36
CA ASN A 549 8.19 1.57 15.65
C ASN A 549 7.07 2.64 15.68
N ASP A 550 6.49 2.98 14.54
CA ASP A 550 5.41 3.96 14.41
C ASP A 550 5.80 5.38 14.91
N PRO A 551 6.61 6.12 14.12
CA PRO A 551 7.05 7.46 14.49
C PRO A 551 5.90 8.46 14.61
N ALA A 552 4.72 8.17 14.03
CA ALA A 552 3.55 9.04 14.14
C ALA A 552 3.03 9.15 15.57
N ARG A 553 3.32 8.15 16.42
CA ARG A 553 2.97 8.14 17.85
C ARG A 553 3.88 8.99 18.73
N ALA A 554 5.01 9.49 18.24
CA ALA A 554 5.91 10.35 19.00
C ALA A 554 5.43 11.81 19.00
N LYS A 555 5.87 12.58 20.00
CA LYS A 555 5.82 14.03 19.91
C LYS A 555 6.82 14.46 18.83
N ARG A 556 6.32 15.19 17.83
CA ARG A 556 7.08 15.68 16.68
C ARG A 556 7.04 17.21 16.63
N SER A 557 8.07 17.80 16.04
CA SER A 557 8.05 19.18 15.56
C SER A 557 8.35 19.19 14.06
N GLY A 558 7.64 20.04 13.32
CA GLY A 558 7.71 20.12 11.87
C GLY A 558 7.93 21.55 11.41
N TYR A 559 8.81 21.76 10.44
CA TYR A 559 9.02 23.04 9.77
C TYR A 559 9.01 22.85 8.25
N SER A 560 8.23 23.70 7.61
CA SER A 560 8.07 23.74 6.16
C SER A 560 8.56 25.10 5.66
N ALA A 561 9.26 25.13 4.52
CA ALA A 561 9.64 26.39 3.89
C ALA A 561 9.73 26.24 2.37
N GLN A 562 9.67 27.36 1.66
CA GLN A 562 9.87 27.42 0.22
C GLN A 562 10.92 28.49 -0.11
N ARG A 563 11.89 28.13 -0.96
CA ARG A 563 12.91 29.06 -1.50
C ARG A 563 13.18 28.70 -2.97
N ASN A 564 12.98 29.66 -3.87
CA ASN A 564 13.07 29.43 -5.32
C ASN A 564 12.20 28.23 -5.75
N ARG A 565 12.66 27.35 -6.63
CA ARG A 565 11.93 26.13 -7.02
C ARG A 565 11.90 25.00 -5.98
N TYR A 566 12.41 25.23 -4.77
CA TYR A 566 12.56 24.19 -3.74
C TYR A 566 11.53 24.33 -2.61
N LEU A 567 10.96 23.20 -2.20
CA LEU A 567 10.19 23.03 -0.97
C LEU A 567 10.99 22.18 0.03
N PHE A 568 10.99 22.60 1.29
CA PHE A 568 11.70 21.96 2.39
C PHE A 568 10.69 21.49 3.42
N GLU A 569 10.83 20.25 3.87
CA GLU A 569 10.06 19.71 4.97
C GLU A 569 11.00 19.05 5.96
N THR A 570 10.99 19.52 7.20
CA THR A 570 11.84 18.98 8.26
C THR A 570 10.98 18.51 9.42
N THR A 571 11.21 17.30 9.89
CA THR A 571 10.56 16.74 11.09
C THR A 571 11.62 16.32 12.10
N SER A 572 11.48 16.74 13.34
CA SER A 572 12.31 16.28 14.45
C SER A 572 11.50 15.51 15.48
N LEU A 573 12.12 14.49 16.08
CA LEU A 573 11.53 13.66 17.13
C LEU A 573 12.61 13.02 17.99
N TYR A 574 12.25 12.60 19.19
CA TYR A 574 13.13 11.78 20.02
C TYR A 574 13.13 10.32 19.54
N ILE A 575 14.32 9.72 19.44
CA ILE A 575 14.54 8.35 18.95
C ILE A 575 13.79 7.31 19.79
N ASN A 576 13.58 7.57 21.08
CA ASN A 576 12.78 6.71 21.97
C ASN A 576 11.25 6.90 21.82
N LEU A 577 10.82 7.68 20.81
CA LEU A 577 9.42 7.99 20.51
C LEU A 577 8.67 8.64 21.68
N SER A 578 9.36 9.47 22.47
CA SER A 578 8.76 10.20 23.59
C SER A 578 7.52 10.98 23.16
N ARG A 579 6.49 10.96 24.01
CA ARG A 579 5.26 11.76 23.88
C ARG A 579 5.19 12.93 24.83
N ASP A 580 6.21 13.10 25.66
CA ASP A 580 6.25 14.15 26.65
C ASP A 580 6.22 15.52 25.93
N PRO A 581 5.21 16.37 26.17
CA PRO A 581 5.10 17.65 25.47
C PRO A 581 6.26 18.61 25.74
N THR A 582 6.98 18.44 26.86
CA THR A 582 8.12 19.29 27.22
C THR A 582 9.29 19.15 26.25
N VAL A 583 9.39 18.01 25.54
CA VAL A 583 10.47 17.78 24.56
C VAL A 583 10.42 18.73 23.36
N SER A 584 9.29 19.40 23.13
CA SER A 584 9.12 20.38 22.04
C SER A 584 10.19 21.48 22.09
N GLU A 585 10.66 21.84 23.30
CA GLU A 585 11.70 22.86 23.45
C GLU A 585 13.00 22.48 22.74
N TRP A 586 13.28 21.18 22.58
CA TRP A 586 14.46 20.65 21.89
C TRP A 586 14.16 20.31 20.43
N LEU A 587 12.93 19.86 20.15
CA LEU A 587 12.50 19.48 18.80
C LEU A 587 12.35 20.69 17.87
N ASP A 588 11.76 21.79 18.34
CA ASP A 588 11.49 22.97 17.49
C ASP A 588 12.79 23.58 16.92
N PRO A 589 13.83 23.87 17.72
CA PRO A 589 15.09 24.40 17.18
C PRO A 589 15.79 23.43 16.22
N ALA A 590 15.69 22.12 16.48
CA ALA A 590 16.31 21.08 15.65
C ALA A 590 15.67 21.02 14.26
N ALA A 591 14.34 21.00 14.19
CA ALA A 591 13.61 20.97 12.93
C ALA A 591 13.80 22.28 12.15
N GLN A 592 13.75 23.43 12.83
CA GLN A 592 13.98 24.73 12.20
C GLN A 592 15.41 24.83 11.62
N ALA A 593 16.42 24.34 12.34
CA ALA A 593 17.80 24.38 11.86
C ALA A 593 18.02 23.47 10.64
N GLY A 594 17.41 22.28 10.63
CA GLY A 594 17.45 21.38 9.47
C GLY A 594 16.87 22.02 8.22
N GLU A 595 15.71 22.69 8.35
CA GLU A 595 15.09 23.45 7.27
C GLU A 595 16.05 24.53 6.75
N GLN A 596 16.53 25.43 7.63
CA GLN A 596 17.36 26.58 7.24
C GLN A 596 18.67 26.19 6.56
N LYS A 597 19.22 25.02 6.89
CA LYS A 597 20.54 24.57 6.42
C LYS A 597 20.45 23.66 5.19
N ALA A 598 19.28 23.11 4.88
CA ALA A 598 19.06 22.42 3.62
C ALA A 598 18.89 23.41 2.46
N GLY A 599 19.29 23.00 1.27
CA GLY A 599 19.10 23.78 0.04
C GLY A 599 20.28 23.83 -0.91
N PRO A 600 20.06 24.40 -2.11
CA PRO A 600 21.07 24.56 -3.16
C PRO A 600 22.28 25.38 -2.72
N GLU A 601 22.16 26.18 -1.66
CA GLU A 601 23.25 26.94 -1.06
C GLU A 601 24.44 26.03 -0.67
N ASN A 602 24.19 24.77 -0.31
CA ASN A 602 25.26 23.81 0.01
C ASN A 602 26.17 23.47 -1.18
N TYR A 603 25.68 23.64 -2.41
CA TYR A 603 26.44 23.45 -3.64
C TYR A 603 27.19 24.73 -4.04
N TRP A 604 26.53 25.89 -3.98
CA TRP A 604 27.06 27.17 -4.49
C TRP A 604 27.99 27.91 -3.52
N HIS A 605 28.08 27.49 -2.25
CA HIS A 605 29.01 28.07 -1.27
C HIS A 605 30.38 27.38 -1.20
N LYS A 606 30.62 26.36 -2.04
CA LYS A 606 31.94 25.73 -2.23
C LYS A 606 32.69 26.43 -3.35
#